data_AF-A0A2V2EDF7-F1
#
_entry.id   AF-A0A2V2EDF7-F1
#
_cell.length_a   1.000
_cell.length_b   1.000
_cell.length_c   1.000
_cell.angle_alpha   90.00
_cell.angle_beta   90.00
_cell.angle_gamma   90.00
#
_symmetry.space_group_name_H-M   'P 1'
#
loop_
_entity.id
_entity.type
_entity.pdbx_description
1 polymer ?
#
loop_
_entity_poly.entity_id
_entity_poly.type
_entity_poly.pdbx_seq_one_letter_code
_entity_poly.pdbx_strand_id
1 'polypeptide(L)'
;MLLVVLGISFKGAPLPEFVIDGETVQAETPFAGTFWSLLPPIVAIALALISKEVYSSLFLGCLVGALLYTQFNPWNTIVELVGANYGIISVLADAGNMGIIVFLVVLGIMVDLMNKGGGSEAFGRWAKKTVKSRCAAQLLTMLLGVLIFIDDYFNCLTVGAVMRPVTEGHKISRAKLAYIIDATAAPVCMIAPVSSWAAAISGYVTTSDINGIELFVKQIPWNYYCLLTLVMIVVTSIMNLDYGLMLKHEYNAQVKDDLFTTPERPFEGADDYEKPASGKSSVLDLLIPVVVLIIVCIIALVFSGGYFTPGEEAYQDFVVAFSNAEAGPALALGGMIALVFTFIYFWIRGAFTFEKS
;
A
#
# COMPACT_ATOMS: atom_id res chain seq x y z
N MET A 1 -3.43 -15.93 29.49
CA MET A 1 -3.94 -15.58 30.85
C MET A 1 -4.87 -14.36 30.80
N LEU A 2 -4.45 -13.22 30.24
CA LEU A 2 -5.28 -12.01 30.11
C LEU A 2 -6.63 -12.25 29.40
N LEU A 3 -6.62 -12.91 28.23
CA LEU A 3 -7.83 -13.24 27.47
C LEU A 3 -8.83 -14.10 28.28
N VAL A 4 -8.32 -15.04 29.09
CA VAL A 4 -9.17 -15.89 29.95
C VAL A 4 -9.79 -15.06 31.08
N VAL A 5 -9.03 -14.15 31.68
CA VAL A 5 -9.55 -13.23 32.72
C VAL A 5 -10.62 -12.31 32.14
N LEU A 6 -10.39 -11.75 30.95
CA LEU A 6 -11.38 -10.91 30.26
C LEU A 6 -12.68 -11.66 29.97
N GLY A 7 -12.57 -12.90 29.46
CA GLY A 7 -13.74 -13.73 29.21
C GLY A 7 -14.52 -14.10 30.46
N ILE A 8 -13.89 -14.18 31.63
CA ILE A 8 -14.57 -14.40 32.91
C ILE A 8 -15.18 -13.10 33.43
N SER A 9 -14.46 -11.99 33.36
CA SER A 9 -14.89 -10.69 33.91
C SER A 9 -16.03 -10.04 33.14
N PHE A 10 -16.12 -10.26 31.83
CA PHE A 10 -17.17 -9.68 30.97
C PHE A 10 -18.30 -10.65 30.65
N LYS A 11 -18.32 -11.83 31.28
CA LYS A 11 -19.37 -12.83 31.07
C LYS A 11 -20.71 -12.29 31.56
N GLY A 12 -21.63 -12.00 30.64
CA GLY A 12 -22.94 -11.42 30.95
C GLY A 12 -22.92 -9.92 31.26
N ALA A 13 -21.84 -9.21 30.89
CA ALA A 13 -21.82 -7.76 30.96
C ALA A 13 -22.88 -7.15 30.02
N PRO A 14 -23.53 -6.04 30.42
CA PRO A 14 -24.50 -5.36 29.55
C PRO A 14 -23.80 -4.84 28.30
N LEU A 15 -24.51 -4.91 27.17
CA LEU A 15 -24.03 -4.41 25.90
C LEU A 15 -24.08 -2.87 25.92
N PRO A 16 -23.00 -2.18 25.53
CA PRO A 16 -23.02 -0.72 25.45
C PRO A 16 -24.03 -0.26 24.40
N GLU A 17 -24.77 0.79 24.73
CA GLU A 17 -25.73 1.46 23.85
C GLU A 17 -25.08 2.73 23.30
N PHE A 18 -25.14 2.90 21.98
CA PHE A 18 -24.67 4.08 21.28
C PHE A 18 -25.86 4.82 20.67
N VAL A 19 -25.83 6.15 20.72
CA VAL A 19 -26.79 6.98 19.97
C VAL A 19 -26.10 7.40 18.68
N ILE A 20 -26.53 6.84 17.55
CA ILE A 20 -26.03 7.16 16.21
C ILE A 20 -27.21 7.76 15.45
N ASP A 21 -27.07 9.00 14.99
CA ASP A 21 -28.09 9.74 14.22
C ASP A 21 -29.49 9.80 14.88
N GLY A 22 -29.53 9.78 16.22
CA GLY A 22 -30.76 9.84 17.00
C GLY A 22 -31.42 8.48 17.30
N GLU A 23 -30.88 7.38 16.76
CA GLU A 23 -31.32 6.02 17.06
C GLU A 23 -30.39 5.35 18.09
N THR A 24 -30.97 4.60 19.03
CA THR A 24 -30.21 3.82 20.00
C THR A 24 -29.83 2.47 19.40
N VAL A 25 -28.56 2.30 19.08
CA VAL A 25 -27.98 1.06 18.56
C VAL A 25 -27.29 0.33 19.70
N GLN A 26 -27.72 -0.91 19.98
CA GLN A 26 -27.00 -1.79 20.91
C GLN A 26 -25.80 -2.44 20.21
N ALA A 27 -24.65 -2.42 20.88
CA ALA A 27 -23.47 -3.08 20.39
C ALA A 27 -23.61 -4.61 20.41
N GLU A 28 -23.00 -5.30 19.46
CA GLU A 28 -23.01 -6.76 19.39
C GLU A 28 -22.08 -7.42 20.43
N THR A 29 -21.17 -6.65 21.01
CA THR A 29 -20.18 -7.12 21.99
C THR A 29 -19.99 -6.13 23.15
N PRO A 30 -19.81 -6.61 24.40
CA PRO A 30 -19.57 -5.76 25.56
C PRO A 30 -18.23 -5.01 25.51
N PHE A 31 -17.36 -5.34 24.55
CA PHE A 31 -16.07 -4.68 24.36
C PHE A 31 -16.11 -3.49 23.39
N ALA A 32 -17.22 -3.28 22.68
CA ALA A 32 -17.37 -2.16 21.75
C ALA A 32 -17.25 -0.81 22.47
N GLY A 33 -16.54 0.14 21.88
CA GLY A 33 -16.31 1.47 22.48
C GLY A 33 -15.49 1.47 23.78
N THR A 34 -14.92 0.33 24.19
CA THR A 34 -14.03 0.23 25.36
C THR A 34 -12.57 0.17 24.94
N PHE A 35 -11.65 0.37 25.89
CA PHE A 35 -10.20 0.19 25.65
C PHE A 35 -9.85 -1.19 25.07
N TRP A 36 -10.63 -2.23 25.38
CA TRP A 36 -10.39 -3.59 24.89
C TRP A 36 -10.58 -3.75 23.39
N SER A 37 -11.30 -2.84 22.72
CA SER A 37 -11.40 -2.79 21.26
C SER A 37 -10.06 -2.52 20.56
N LEU A 38 -9.08 -1.94 21.28
CA LEU A 38 -7.71 -1.74 20.80
C LEU A 38 -6.82 -2.97 21.02
N LEU A 39 -7.28 -3.98 21.75
CA LEU A 39 -6.47 -5.16 22.04
C LEU A 39 -6.07 -5.93 20.76
N PRO A 40 -6.96 -6.17 19.77
CA PRO A 40 -6.58 -6.86 18.53
C PRO A 40 -5.40 -6.18 17.78
N PRO A 41 -5.43 -4.87 17.45
CA PRO A 41 -4.30 -4.23 16.77
C PRO A 41 -3.05 -4.16 17.65
N ILE A 42 -3.17 -3.98 18.97
CA ILE A 42 -2.03 -4.00 19.89
C ILE A 42 -1.35 -5.37 19.87
N VAL A 43 -2.12 -6.46 19.91
CA VAL A 43 -1.58 -7.83 19.85
C VAL A 43 -0.89 -8.05 18.50
N ALA A 44 -1.52 -7.65 17.39
CA ALA A 44 -0.91 -7.79 16.06
C ALA A 44 0.43 -7.05 15.97
N ILE A 45 0.49 -5.78 16.41
CA ILE A 45 1.73 -4.99 16.37
C ILE A 45 2.78 -5.56 17.31
N ALA A 46 2.42 -5.86 18.56
CA ALA A 46 3.37 -6.39 19.54
C ALA A 46 3.97 -7.73 19.10
N LEU A 47 3.13 -8.64 18.60
CA LEU A 47 3.60 -9.92 18.08
C LEU A 47 4.43 -9.74 16.81
N ALA A 48 4.08 -8.82 15.91
CA ALA A 48 4.86 -8.57 14.70
C ALA A 48 6.28 -8.08 15.04
N LEU A 49 6.41 -7.23 16.05
CA LEU A 49 7.72 -6.74 16.51
C LEU A 49 8.55 -7.81 17.23
N ILE A 50 7.91 -8.72 17.97
CA ILE A 50 8.60 -9.79 18.72
C ILE A 50 8.95 -10.97 17.80
N SER A 51 7.97 -11.50 17.08
CA SER A 51 8.12 -12.68 16.22
C SER A 51 8.86 -12.37 14.93
N LYS A 52 8.83 -11.11 14.48
CA LYS A 52 9.26 -10.70 13.13
C LYS A 52 8.51 -11.43 12.01
N GLU A 53 7.36 -12.04 12.32
CA GLU A 53 6.46 -12.70 11.37
C GLU A 53 5.15 -11.94 11.27
N VAL A 54 5.01 -11.13 10.21
CA VAL A 54 3.85 -10.25 10.02
C VAL A 54 2.56 -11.06 9.82
N TYR A 55 2.58 -12.09 8.98
CA TYR A 55 1.39 -12.90 8.66
C TYR A 55 0.81 -13.61 9.89
N SER A 56 1.67 -14.32 10.65
CA SER A 56 1.28 -15.00 11.88
C SER A 56 0.70 -14.02 12.91
N SER A 57 1.32 -12.83 13.02
CA SER A 57 0.90 -11.81 13.98
C SER A 57 -0.43 -11.16 13.62
N LEU A 58 -0.66 -10.86 12.34
CA LEU A 58 -1.95 -10.35 11.85
C LEU A 58 -3.06 -11.37 12.09
N PHE A 59 -2.82 -12.65 11.77
CA PHE A 59 -3.79 -13.72 12.01
C PHE A 59 -4.17 -13.83 13.50
N LEU A 60 -3.17 -13.79 14.39
CA LEU A 60 -3.42 -13.80 15.84
C LEU A 60 -4.16 -12.55 16.31
N GLY A 61 -3.91 -11.39 15.72
CA GLY A 61 -4.71 -10.17 15.93
C GLY A 61 -6.17 -10.37 15.57
N CYS A 62 -6.46 -10.88 14.37
CA CYS A 62 -7.81 -11.21 13.91
C CYS A 62 -8.49 -12.23 14.83
N LEU A 63 -7.76 -13.26 15.28
CA LEU A 63 -8.26 -14.25 16.24
C LEU A 63 -8.64 -13.61 17.57
N VAL A 64 -7.82 -12.68 18.08
CA VAL A 64 -8.16 -11.93 19.30
C VAL A 64 -9.40 -11.04 19.09
N GLY A 65 -9.53 -10.40 17.93
CA GLY A 65 -10.74 -9.67 17.55
C GLY A 65 -11.98 -10.55 17.56
N ALA A 66 -11.93 -11.71 16.90
CA ALA A 66 -13.01 -12.68 16.87
C ALA A 66 -13.35 -13.21 18.28
N LEU A 67 -12.36 -13.44 19.14
CA LEU A 67 -12.58 -13.85 20.54
C LEU A 67 -13.33 -12.80 21.35
N LEU A 68 -12.98 -11.53 21.20
CA LEU A 68 -13.68 -10.43 21.87
C LEU A 68 -15.10 -10.27 21.33
N TYR A 69 -15.26 -10.35 20.01
CA TYR A 69 -16.56 -10.24 19.37
C TYR A 69 -17.52 -11.35 19.85
N THR A 70 -17.08 -12.61 19.88
CA THR A 70 -17.92 -13.75 20.28
C THR A 70 -17.90 -14.05 21.79
N GLN A 71 -17.40 -13.13 22.61
CA GLN A 71 -17.37 -13.24 24.08
C GLN A 71 -16.66 -14.52 24.57
N PHE A 72 -15.55 -14.88 23.92
CA PHE A 72 -14.72 -16.04 24.23
C PHE A 72 -15.42 -17.41 24.08
N ASN A 73 -16.50 -17.49 23.31
CA ASN A 73 -17.10 -18.76 22.94
C ASN A 73 -16.27 -19.43 21.83
N PRO A 74 -15.56 -20.55 22.09
CA PRO A 74 -14.57 -21.10 21.15
C PRO A 74 -15.17 -21.53 19.81
N TRP A 75 -16.36 -22.14 19.82
CA TRP A 75 -17.01 -22.59 18.59
C TRP A 75 -17.47 -21.40 17.76
N ASN A 76 -18.13 -20.43 18.40
CA ASN A 76 -18.59 -19.24 17.69
C ASN A 76 -17.41 -18.41 17.17
N THR A 77 -16.27 -18.34 17.89
CA THR A 77 -15.06 -17.67 17.40
C THR A 77 -14.58 -18.29 16.09
N ILE A 78 -14.51 -19.62 16.00
CA ILE A 78 -14.05 -20.31 14.78
C ILE A 78 -15.04 -20.04 13.64
N VAL A 79 -16.35 -20.16 13.93
CA VAL A 79 -17.40 -19.89 12.95
C VAL A 79 -17.34 -18.45 12.46
N GLU A 80 -17.13 -17.47 13.35
CA GLU A 80 -17.08 -16.06 12.98
C GLU A 80 -15.79 -15.70 12.26
N LEU A 81 -14.65 -16.26 12.66
CA LEU A 81 -13.36 -16.03 12.01
C LEU A 81 -13.38 -16.46 10.53
N VAL A 82 -14.11 -17.54 10.20
CA VAL A 82 -14.27 -18.01 8.82
C VAL A 82 -15.53 -17.45 8.17
N GLY A 83 -16.54 -17.09 8.96
CA GLY A 83 -17.92 -16.91 8.55
C GLY A 83 -18.20 -15.74 7.63
N ALA A 84 -19.48 -15.60 7.30
CA ALA A 84 -19.98 -14.68 6.28
C ALA A 84 -20.33 -13.28 6.80
N ASN A 85 -20.23 -13.01 8.11
CA ASN A 85 -20.47 -11.67 8.63
C ASN A 85 -19.16 -10.87 8.64
N TYR A 86 -18.21 -11.23 9.50
CA TYR A 86 -16.94 -10.49 9.67
C TYR A 86 -15.69 -11.34 9.46
N GLY A 87 -15.86 -12.56 8.95
CA GLY A 87 -14.80 -13.53 8.78
C GLY A 87 -14.08 -13.46 7.44
N ILE A 88 -13.18 -14.41 7.22
CA ILE A 88 -12.38 -14.52 5.99
C ILE A 88 -13.28 -14.59 4.74
N ILE A 89 -14.40 -15.32 4.80
CA ILE A 89 -15.29 -15.45 3.64
C ILE A 89 -15.94 -14.11 3.28
N SER A 90 -16.40 -13.32 4.26
CA SER A 90 -17.04 -12.03 3.97
C SER A 90 -16.06 -11.02 3.42
N VAL A 91 -14.85 -10.94 4.00
CA VAL A 91 -13.78 -10.05 3.53
C VAL A 91 -13.33 -10.42 2.11
N LEU A 92 -13.25 -11.71 1.79
CA LEU A 92 -12.94 -12.18 0.43
C LEU A 92 -14.13 -12.10 -0.55
N ALA A 93 -15.36 -12.00 -0.06
CA ALA A 93 -16.54 -11.80 -0.91
C ALA A 93 -16.80 -10.31 -1.19
N ASP A 94 -16.22 -9.42 -0.39
CA ASP A 94 -16.32 -7.97 -0.58
C ASP A 94 -15.63 -7.53 -1.88
N ALA A 95 -16.40 -6.85 -2.73
CA ALA A 95 -15.92 -6.41 -4.04
C ALA A 95 -14.77 -5.39 -3.94
N GLY A 96 -14.76 -4.56 -2.89
CA GLY A 96 -13.69 -3.61 -2.64
C GLY A 96 -12.37 -4.30 -2.34
N ASN A 97 -12.36 -5.19 -1.35
CA ASN A 97 -11.19 -5.97 -0.97
C ASN A 97 -10.68 -6.85 -2.12
N MET A 98 -11.60 -7.53 -2.83
CA MET A 98 -11.23 -8.33 -4.01
C MET A 98 -10.67 -7.48 -5.15
N GLY A 99 -11.20 -6.27 -5.34
CA GLY A 99 -10.66 -5.30 -6.29
C GLY A 99 -9.19 -4.99 -5.99
N ILE A 100 -8.84 -4.76 -4.72
CA ILE A 100 -7.45 -4.54 -4.30
C ILE A 100 -6.57 -5.76 -4.62
N ILE A 101 -7.03 -6.98 -4.31
CA ILE A 101 -6.26 -8.20 -4.62
C ILE A 101 -5.99 -8.32 -6.13
N VAL A 102 -7.03 -8.13 -6.96
CA VAL A 102 -6.89 -8.15 -8.42
C VAL A 102 -5.90 -7.08 -8.88
N PHE A 103 -6.00 -5.85 -8.35
CA PHE A 103 -5.09 -4.76 -8.65
C PHE A 103 -3.63 -5.13 -8.33
N LEU A 104 -3.35 -5.67 -7.15
CA LEU A 104 -2.00 -6.09 -6.75
C LEU A 104 -1.40 -7.17 -7.66
N VAL A 105 -2.22 -8.17 -8.05
CA VAL A 105 -1.78 -9.22 -8.98
C VAL A 105 -1.46 -8.61 -10.34
N VAL A 106 -2.34 -7.74 -10.85
CA VAL A 106 -2.14 -7.06 -12.14
C VAL A 106 -0.89 -6.18 -12.12
N LEU A 107 -0.65 -5.45 -11.04
CA LEU A 107 0.56 -4.66 -10.86
C LEU A 107 1.82 -5.52 -10.86
N GLY A 108 1.80 -6.66 -10.17
CA GLY A 108 2.90 -7.63 -10.20
C GLY A 108 3.23 -8.07 -11.62
N ILE A 109 2.20 -8.39 -12.42
CA ILE A 109 2.37 -8.76 -13.83
C ILE A 109 2.94 -7.59 -14.64
N MET A 110 2.43 -6.36 -14.45
CA MET A 110 2.92 -5.18 -15.16
C MET A 110 4.39 -4.89 -14.86
N VAL A 111 4.79 -4.97 -13.59
CA VAL A 111 6.18 -4.78 -13.16
C VAL A 111 7.08 -5.87 -13.76
N ASP A 112 6.65 -7.13 -13.78
CA ASP A 112 7.38 -8.21 -14.44
C ASP A 112 7.54 -7.97 -15.96
N LEU A 113 6.48 -7.52 -16.64
CA LEU A 113 6.54 -7.16 -18.07
C LEU A 113 7.52 -6.01 -18.33
N MET A 114 7.50 -4.98 -17.49
CA MET A 114 8.40 -3.83 -17.59
C MET A 114 9.87 -4.23 -17.36
N ASN A 115 10.11 -5.14 -16.40
CA ASN A 115 11.43 -5.70 -16.12
C ASN A 115 11.94 -6.53 -17.31
N LYS A 116 11.12 -7.47 -17.81
CA LYS A 116 11.46 -8.31 -18.97
C LYS A 116 11.64 -7.51 -20.26
N GLY A 117 10.89 -6.43 -20.43
CA GLY A 117 11.05 -5.46 -21.53
C GLY A 117 12.35 -4.64 -21.46
N GLY A 118 13.13 -4.78 -20.39
CA GLY A 118 14.39 -4.08 -20.17
C GLY A 118 14.23 -2.65 -19.64
N GLY A 119 13.03 -2.26 -19.21
CA GLY A 119 12.76 -0.91 -18.71
C GLY A 119 13.61 -0.55 -17.49
N SER A 120 13.67 -1.45 -16.51
CA SER A 120 14.47 -1.27 -15.29
C SER A 120 15.98 -1.28 -15.55
N GLU A 121 16.45 -2.09 -16.50
CA GLU A 121 17.84 -2.08 -16.94
C GLU A 121 18.21 -0.75 -17.61
N ALA A 122 17.37 -0.26 -18.53
CA ALA A 122 17.57 1.02 -19.20
C ALA A 122 17.51 2.20 -18.23
N PHE A 123 16.59 2.15 -17.26
CA PHE A 123 16.51 3.10 -16.17
C PHE A 123 17.78 3.08 -15.32
N GLY A 124 18.27 1.90 -14.95
CA GLY A 124 19.54 1.74 -14.23
C GLY A 124 20.73 2.36 -14.98
N ARG A 125 20.85 2.12 -16.30
CA ARG A 125 21.91 2.72 -17.12
C ARG A 125 21.80 4.25 -17.21
N TRP A 126 20.59 4.77 -17.41
CA TRP A 126 20.35 6.21 -17.42
C TRP A 126 20.65 6.85 -16.06
N ALA A 127 20.19 6.21 -14.98
CA ALA A 127 20.40 6.67 -13.63
C ALA A 127 21.88 6.67 -13.27
N LYS A 128 22.65 5.65 -13.66
CA LYS A 128 24.11 5.63 -13.45
C LYS A 128 24.84 6.82 -14.13
N LYS A 129 24.29 7.35 -15.23
CA LYS A 129 24.84 8.52 -15.93
C LYS A 129 24.40 9.84 -15.29
N THR A 130 23.15 9.91 -14.83
CA THR A 130 22.50 11.15 -14.36
C THR A 130 22.65 11.35 -12.85
N VAL A 131 22.51 10.28 -12.07
CA VAL A 131 22.61 10.24 -10.62
C VAL A 131 24.06 9.93 -10.24
N LYS A 132 24.76 10.95 -9.73
CA LYS A 132 26.20 10.85 -9.40
C LYS A 132 26.49 10.72 -7.90
N SER A 133 25.46 10.83 -7.05
CA SER A 133 25.63 10.84 -5.60
C SER A 133 24.57 10.01 -4.89
N ARG A 134 24.93 9.51 -3.71
CA ARG A 134 24.02 8.74 -2.83
C ARG A 134 22.82 9.57 -2.39
N CYS A 135 23.03 10.87 -2.14
CA CYS A 135 21.96 11.82 -1.84
C CYS A 135 20.98 11.93 -3.02
N ALA A 136 21.50 12.11 -4.25
CA ALA A 136 20.65 12.19 -5.43
C ALA A 136 19.87 10.89 -5.69
N ALA A 137 20.45 9.73 -5.41
CA ALA A 137 19.75 8.45 -5.53
C ALA A 137 18.57 8.35 -4.55
N GLN A 138 18.77 8.72 -3.28
CA GLN A 138 17.71 8.70 -2.25
C GLN A 138 16.60 9.72 -2.54
N LEU A 139 16.98 10.94 -2.93
CA LEU A 139 16.00 11.98 -3.30
C LEU A 139 15.25 11.63 -4.58
N LEU A 140 15.88 10.93 -5.53
CA LEU A 140 15.18 10.43 -6.72
C LEU A 140 14.16 9.34 -6.34
N THR A 141 14.50 8.45 -5.40
CA THR A 141 13.55 7.45 -4.87
C THR A 141 12.35 8.14 -4.25
N MET A 142 12.59 9.14 -3.38
CA MET A 142 11.53 9.94 -2.79
C MET A 142 10.71 10.66 -3.85
N LEU A 143 11.34 11.30 -4.86
CA LEU A 143 10.63 12.02 -5.90
C LEU A 143 9.72 11.10 -6.71
N LEU A 144 10.19 9.91 -7.08
CA LEU A 144 9.37 8.89 -7.74
C LEU A 144 8.20 8.46 -6.87
N GLY A 145 8.41 8.30 -5.56
CA GLY A 145 7.32 8.04 -4.62
C GLY A 145 6.33 9.20 -4.55
N VAL A 146 6.78 10.46 -4.55
CA VAL A 146 5.89 11.63 -4.59
C VAL A 146 5.08 11.67 -5.88
N LEU A 147 5.67 11.28 -7.01
CA LEU A 147 4.97 11.24 -8.31
C LEU A 147 3.92 10.13 -8.40
N ILE A 148 4.12 9.02 -7.68
CA ILE A 148 3.21 7.86 -7.67
C ILE A 148 2.27 7.94 -6.46
N PHE A 149 1.49 9.02 -6.37
CA PHE A 149 0.67 9.34 -5.19
C PHE A 149 -0.73 8.70 -5.17
N ILE A 150 -1.09 7.92 -6.19
CA ILE A 150 -2.44 7.36 -6.31
C ILE A 150 -2.70 6.30 -5.25
N ASP A 151 -1.73 5.41 -5.04
CA ASP A 151 -1.89 4.26 -4.15
C ASP A 151 -0.52 3.83 -3.62
N ASP A 152 -0.47 3.49 -2.34
CA ASP A 152 0.75 3.18 -1.62
C ASP A 152 1.32 1.80 -2.00
N TYR A 153 0.48 0.80 -2.29
CA TYR A 153 0.95 -0.48 -2.79
C TYR A 153 1.60 -0.35 -4.17
N PHE A 154 0.96 0.40 -5.07
CA PHE A 154 1.52 0.66 -6.39
C PHE A 154 2.85 1.39 -6.31
N ASN A 155 2.92 2.41 -5.46
CA ASN A 155 4.12 3.17 -5.18
C ASN A 155 5.25 2.25 -4.70
N CYS A 156 4.99 1.45 -3.67
CA CYS A 156 5.97 0.55 -3.08
C CYS A 156 6.55 -0.45 -4.09
N LEU A 157 5.67 -1.07 -4.88
CA LEU A 157 6.07 -2.09 -5.84
C LEU A 157 6.89 -1.48 -6.99
N THR A 158 6.43 -0.35 -7.54
CA THR A 158 7.03 0.27 -8.72
C THR A 158 8.31 0.99 -8.37
N VAL A 159 8.30 1.87 -7.36
CA VAL A 159 9.52 2.59 -6.95
C VAL A 159 10.57 1.59 -6.49
N GLY A 160 10.18 0.52 -5.80
CA GLY A 160 11.06 -0.57 -5.41
C GLY A 160 11.77 -1.24 -6.60
N ALA A 161 11.01 -1.67 -7.61
CA ALA A 161 11.56 -2.31 -8.80
C ALA A 161 12.48 -1.37 -9.59
N VAL A 162 12.09 -0.10 -9.72
CA VAL A 162 12.78 0.90 -10.54
C VAL A 162 14.06 1.40 -9.89
N MET A 163 14.01 1.67 -8.58
CA MET A 163 15.11 2.30 -7.87
C MET A 163 16.14 1.31 -7.35
N ARG A 164 15.80 0.02 -7.25
CA ARG A 164 16.74 -1.03 -6.84
C ARG A 164 18.10 -0.93 -7.56
N PRO A 165 18.20 -1.00 -8.91
CA PRO A 165 19.51 -0.94 -9.60
C PRO A 165 20.25 0.38 -9.36
N VAL A 166 19.52 1.49 -9.16
CA VAL A 166 20.10 2.82 -8.90
C VAL A 166 20.72 2.88 -7.51
N THR A 167 20.01 2.37 -6.50
CA THR A 167 20.47 2.36 -5.11
C THR A 167 21.58 1.36 -4.86
N GLU A 168 21.52 0.19 -5.48
CA GLU A 168 22.57 -0.83 -5.37
C GLU A 168 23.89 -0.33 -5.99
N GLY A 169 23.83 0.33 -7.16
CA GLY A 169 25.00 0.97 -7.77
C GLY A 169 25.64 2.07 -6.91
N HIS A 170 24.91 2.61 -5.93
CA HIS A 170 25.37 3.62 -4.97
C HIS A 170 25.63 3.05 -3.56
N LYS A 171 25.64 1.72 -3.42
CA LYS A 171 25.84 1.01 -2.14
C LYS A 171 24.90 1.52 -1.04
N ILE A 172 23.63 1.72 -1.38
CA ILE A 172 22.55 1.99 -0.41
C ILE A 172 21.93 0.63 -0.08
N SER A 173 21.83 0.31 1.21
CA SER A 173 21.28 -0.97 1.67
C SER A 173 19.83 -1.16 1.22
N ARG A 174 19.43 -2.42 0.98
CA ARG A 174 18.03 -2.73 0.64
C ARG A 174 17.06 -2.31 1.76
N ALA A 175 17.52 -2.35 3.02
CA ALA A 175 16.77 -1.85 4.17
C ALA A 175 16.49 -0.34 4.09
N LYS A 176 17.49 0.46 3.69
CA LYS A 176 17.32 1.91 3.52
C LYS A 176 16.43 2.26 2.34
N LEU A 177 16.58 1.54 1.22
CA LEU A 177 15.66 1.68 0.09
C LEU A 177 14.21 1.40 0.52
N ALA A 178 13.96 0.28 1.20
CA ALA A 178 12.64 -0.10 1.70
C ALA A 178 12.08 0.97 2.66
N TYR A 179 12.91 1.50 3.56
CA TYR A 179 12.51 2.60 4.45
C TYR A 179 12.08 3.85 3.67
N ILE A 180 12.88 4.32 2.69
CA ILE A 180 12.54 5.52 1.91
C ILE A 180 11.25 5.31 1.12
N ILE A 181 11.06 4.12 0.54
CA ILE A 181 9.86 3.77 -0.21
C ILE A 181 8.62 3.82 0.70
N ASP A 182 8.63 3.08 1.81
CA ASP A 182 7.51 3.02 2.75
C ASP A 182 7.19 4.39 3.35
N ALA A 183 8.23 5.11 3.77
CA ALA A 183 8.13 6.46 4.34
C ALA A 183 7.74 7.54 3.32
N THR A 184 7.68 7.21 2.02
CA THR A 184 7.15 8.10 0.97
C THR A 184 5.77 7.65 0.50
N ALA A 185 5.58 6.35 0.26
CA ALA A 185 4.37 5.79 -0.33
C ALA A 185 3.11 6.14 0.47
N ALA A 186 2.99 5.65 1.71
CA ALA A 186 1.82 5.92 2.53
C ALA A 186 1.70 7.40 2.90
N PRO A 187 2.78 8.11 3.33
CA PRO A 187 2.69 9.53 3.66
C PRO A 187 2.25 10.44 2.52
N VAL A 188 2.71 10.20 1.28
CA VAL A 188 2.28 10.97 0.11
C VAL A 188 0.83 10.70 -0.22
N CYS A 189 0.40 9.43 -0.21
CA CYS A 189 -0.99 9.10 -0.51
C CYS A 189 -1.96 9.69 0.52
N MET A 190 -1.54 9.83 1.78
CA MET A 190 -2.32 10.45 2.87
C MET A 190 -2.43 11.98 2.80
N ILE A 191 -1.64 12.65 1.94
CA ILE A 191 -1.70 14.12 1.76
C ILE A 191 -2.08 14.54 0.34
N ALA A 192 -2.11 13.60 -0.61
CA ALA A 192 -2.53 13.84 -1.98
C ALA A 192 -4.06 13.86 -2.07
N PRO A 193 -4.68 14.94 -2.58
CA PRO A 193 -6.15 15.02 -2.70
C PRO A 193 -6.77 14.00 -3.66
N VAL A 194 -5.97 13.45 -4.57
CA VAL A 194 -6.38 12.47 -5.58
C VAL A 194 -5.60 11.18 -5.33
N SER A 195 -6.01 10.42 -4.32
CA SER A 195 -5.43 9.14 -3.93
C SER A 195 -6.48 8.15 -3.41
N SER A 196 -6.10 6.88 -3.28
CA SER A 196 -6.93 5.82 -2.68
C SER A 196 -7.32 6.15 -1.24
N TRP A 197 -6.40 6.77 -0.49
CA TRP A 197 -6.64 7.22 0.89
C TRP A 197 -7.59 8.42 0.97
N ALA A 198 -7.53 9.36 0.02
CA ALA A 198 -8.48 10.48 -0.04
C ALA A 198 -9.91 9.98 -0.31
N ALA A 199 -10.07 9.01 -1.22
CA ALA A 199 -11.35 8.37 -1.48
C ALA A 199 -11.86 7.59 -0.25
N ALA A 200 -11.00 6.78 0.38
CA ALA A 200 -11.36 6.01 1.57
C ALA A 200 -11.81 6.89 2.74
N ILE A 201 -11.04 7.94 3.07
CA ILE A 201 -11.39 8.86 4.16
C ILE A 201 -12.67 9.62 3.86
N SER A 202 -12.86 10.05 2.60
CA SER A 202 -14.10 10.72 2.20
C SER A 202 -15.31 9.80 2.35
N GLY A 203 -15.17 8.51 2.00
CA GLY A 203 -16.22 7.51 2.17
C GLY A 203 -16.56 7.18 3.64
N TYR A 204 -15.63 7.42 4.59
CA TYR A 204 -15.91 7.26 6.02
C TYR A 204 -16.70 8.43 6.62
N VAL A 205 -16.75 9.58 5.94
CA VAL A 205 -17.54 10.73 6.41
C VAL A 205 -18.97 10.55 5.95
N THR A 206 -19.81 10.01 6.83
CA THR A 206 -21.24 9.75 6.56
C THR A 206 -22.16 10.90 6.97
N THR A 207 -21.63 11.93 7.63
CA THR A 207 -22.44 13.06 8.10
C THR A 207 -22.80 14.00 6.95
N SER A 208 -24.08 14.33 6.80
CA SER A 208 -24.61 15.21 5.75
C SER A 208 -24.04 16.63 5.75
N ASP A 209 -23.48 17.06 6.88
CA ASP A 209 -23.04 18.44 7.10
C ASP A 209 -21.61 18.69 6.63
N ILE A 210 -20.82 17.65 6.32
CA ILE A 210 -19.39 17.76 6.02
C ILE A 210 -19.06 17.00 4.74
N ASN A 211 -18.53 17.70 3.74
CA ASN A 211 -17.96 17.07 2.56
C ASN A 211 -16.67 16.33 2.94
N GLY A 212 -16.60 15.02 2.64
CA GLY A 212 -15.47 14.16 3.01
C GLY A 212 -14.12 14.63 2.44
N ILE A 213 -14.10 15.13 1.20
CA ILE A 213 -12.88 15.68 0.57
C ILE A 213 -12.48 17.00 1.25
N GLU A 214 -13.44 17.85 1.60
CA GLU A 214 -13.15 19.09 2.32
C GLU A 214 -12.51 18.79 3.70
N LEU A 215 -13.03 17.77 4.41
CA LEU A 215 -12.43 17.29 5.65
C LEU A 215 -11.01 16.76 5.40
N PHE A 216 -10.82 15.95 4.35
CA PHE A 216 -9.52 15.41 3.97
C PHE A 216 -8.50 16.53 3.72
N VAL A 217 -8.86 17.58 2.96
CA VAL A 217 -7.96 18.70 2.69
C VAL A 217 -7.65 19.49 3.97
N LYS A 218 -8.65 19.69 4.84
CA LYS A 218 -8.47 20.38 6.14
C LYS A 218 -7.58 19.61 7.11
N GLN A 219 -7.54 18.27 7.06
CA GLN A 219 -6.68 17.48 7.95
C GLN A 219 -5.21 17.42 7.51
N ILE A 220 -4.88 17.73 6.24
CA ILE A 220 -3.50 17.63 5.71
C ILE A 220 -2.47 18.32 6.61
N PRO A 221 -2.66 19.59 7.06
CA PRO A 221 -1.69 20.27 7.92
C PRO A 221 -1.53 19.63 9.32
N TRP A 222 -2.54 18.88 9.77
CA TRP A 222 -2.56 18.20 11.07
C TRP A 222 -1.97 16.79 11.00
N ASN A 223 -1.67 16.28 9.80
CA ASN A 223 -1.04 14.98 9.62
C ASN A 223 0.49 15.06 9.84
N TYR A 224 0.86 15.32 11.10
CA TYR A 224 2.25 15.54 11.49
C TYR A 224 3.17 14.38 11.15
N TYR A 225 2.70 13.14 11.26
CA TYR A 225 3.49 11.97 10.90
C TYR A 225 3.91 12.02 9.43
N CYS A 226 2.96 12.25 8.52
CA CYS A 226 3.25 12.27 7.09
C CYS A 226 4.20 13.42 6.73
N LEU A 227 3.92 14.63 7.24
CA LEU A 227 4.75 15.81 6.97
C LEU A 227 6.17 15.68 7.53
N LEU A 228 6.31 15.27 8.79
CA LEU A 228 7.62 15.14 9.44
C LEU A 228 8.43 13.99 8.85
N THR A 229 7.79 12.90 8.42
CA THR A 229 8.47 11.76 7.80
C THR A 229 9.05 12.15 6.43
N LEU A 230 8.30 12.88 5.60
CA LEU A 230 8.82 13.39 4.32
C LEU A 230 10.00 14.34 4.53
N VAL A 231 9.90 15.26 5.51
CA VAL A 231 11.02 16.13 5.89
C VAL A 231 12.22 15.30 6.37
N MET A 232 11.98 14.26 7.17
CA MET A 232 13.01 13.37 7.67
C MET A 232 13.76 12.67 6.54
N ILE A 233 13.07 12.20 5.49
CA ILE A 233 13.73 11.60 4.31
C ILE A 233 14.62 12.62 3.62
N VAL A 234 14.14 13.86 3.41
CA VAL A 234 14.95 14.92 2.79
C VAL A 234 16.20 15.20 3.63
N VAL A 235 16.04 15.36 4.94
CA VAL A 235 17.15 15.65 5.87
C VAL A 235 18.15 14.49 5.91
N THR A 236 17.69 13.26 6.10
CA THR A 236 18.55 12.06 6.15
C THR A 236 19.25 11.79 4.82
N SER A 237 18.60 12.08 3.69
CA SER A 237 19.20 11.97 2.35
C SER A 237 20.29 13.01 2.10
N ILE A 238 20.06 14.27 2.48
CA ILE A 238 21.01 15.39 2.27
C ILE A 238 22.19 15.29 3.23
N MET A 239 21.92 15.08 4.52
CA MET A 239 22.95 15.01 5.56
C MET A 239 23.65 13.64 5.61
N ASN A 240 23.13 12.66 4.88
CA ASN A 240 23.58 11.26 4.90
C ASN A 240 23.69 10.73 6.35
N LEU A 241 22.67 11.05 7.16
CA LEU A 241 22.63 10.77 8.58
C LEU A 241 21.80 9.50 8.82
N ASP A 242 22.49 8.41 9.13
CA ASP A 242 21.89 7.13 9.49
C ASP A 242 22.10 6.86 10.99
N TYR A 243 21.07 6.35 11.66
CA TYR A 243 21.10 6.06 13.10
C TYR A 243 20.57 4.66 13.43
N GLY A 244 20.90 4.17 14.63
CA GLY A 244 20.44 2.88 15.12
C GLY A 244 20.84 1.71 14.23
N LEU A 245 19.89 0.82 13.95
CA LEU A 245 20.11 -0.35 13.08
C LEU A 245 20.40 0.05 11.63
N MET A 246 19.81 1.16 11.15
CA MET A 246 20.02 1.63 9.78
C MET A 246 21.50 1.96 9.53
N LEU A 247 22.18 2.57 10.50
CA LEU A 247 23.62 2.83 10.42
C LEU A 247 24.43 1.54 10.20
N LYS A 248 24.04 0.44 10.84
CA LYS A 248 24.69 -0.86 10.67
C LYS A 248 24.47 -1.43 9.27
N HIS A 249 23.24 -1.34 8.74
CA HIS A 249 22.91 -1.75 7.38
C HIS A 249 23.70 -0.95 6.35
N GLU A 250 23.78 0.37 6.53
CA GLU A 250 24.50 1.26 5.64
C GLU A 250 26.02 1.08 5.72
N TYR A 251 26.56 0.83 6.92
CA TYR A 251 27.98 0.50 7.09
C TYR A 251 28.34 -0.80 6.39
N ASN A 252 27.51 -1.85 6.51
CA ASN A 252 27.74 -3.12 5.84
C ASN A 252 27.66 -2.98 4.31
N ALA A 253 26.67 -2.24 3.80
CA ALA A 253 26.56 -1.96 2.37
C ALA A 253 27.78 -1.20 1.82
N GLN A 254 28.28 -0.21 2.56
CA GLN A 254 29.39 0.63 2.11
C GLN A 254 30.75 -0.06 2.23
N VAL A 255 31.01 -0.72 3.37
CA VAL A 255 32.35 -1.23 3.73
C VAL A 255 32.52 -2.71 3.40
N LYS A 256 31.47 -3.51 3.60
CA LYS A 256 31.51 -4.97 3.43
C LYS A 256 30.89 -5.44 2.12
N ASP A 257 30.36 -4.51 1.33
CA ASP A 257 29.63 -4.80 0.10
C ASP A 257 28.42 -5.73 0.31
N ASP A 258 27.83 -5.69 1.51
CA ASP A 258 26.69 -6.51 1.91
C ASP A 258 25.41 -5.66 1.99
N LEU A 259 24.65 -5.68 0.90
CA LEU A 259 23.40 -4.92 0.74
C LEU A 259 22.22 -5.50 1.53
N PHE A 260 22.28 -6.77 1.93
CA PHE A 260 21.19 -7.50 2.59
C PHE A 260 21.33 -7.47 4.10
N THR A 261 22.56 -7.54 4.62
CA THR A 261 22.87 -7.49 6.07
C THR A 261 22.21 -8.60 6.92
N THR A 262 21.49 -9.53 6.30
CA THR A 262 20.83 -10.68 6.95
C THR A 262 21.52 -11.98 6.53
N PRO A 263 21.91 -12.88 7.47
CA PRO A 263 22.56 -14.15 7.15
C PRO A 263 21.71 -15.09 6.29
N GLU A 264 20.40 -15.09 6.51
CA GLU A 264 19.42 -15.95 5.82
C GLU A 264 19.24 -15.56 4.35
N ARG A 265 19.63 -14.33 3.99
CA ARG A 265 19.53 -13.75 2.64
C ARG A 265 18.30 -14.24 1.84
N PRO A 266 17.08 -14.13 2.39
CA PRO A 266 15.89 -14.79 1.84
C PRO A 266 15.51 -14.34 0.42
N PHE A 267 16.13 -13.27 -0.08
CA PHE A 267 15.91 -12.69 -1.41
C PHE A 267 17.20 -12.56 -2.24
N GLU A 268 18.31 -13.14 -1.81
CA GLU A 268 19.52 -13.24 -2.63
C GLU A 268 19.24 -14.22 -3.78
N GLY A 269 19.35 -13.77 -5.03
CA GLY A 269 19.03 -14.60 -6.20
C GLY A 269 17.55 -14.60 -6.62
N ALA A 270 16.65 -13.89 -5.91
CA ALA A 270 15.35 -13.51 -6.46
C ALA A 270 15.47 -12.60 -7.71
N ASP A 271 16.70 -12.21 -8.03
CA ASP A 271 17.13 -11.28 -9.07
C ASP A 271 17.43 -11.98 -10.43
N ASP A 272 17.35 -13.31 -10.52
CA ASP A 272 17.57 -14.07 -11.77
C ASP A 272 16.48 -13.85 -12.85
N TYR A 273 15.49 -13.01 -12.57
CA TYR A 273 14.53 -12.49 -13.55
C TYR A 273 15.12 -11.42 -14.48
N GLU A 274 16.31 -10.90 -14.19
CA GLU A 274 17.01 -9.90 -15.00
C GLU A 274 17.97 -10.54 -16.01
N LYS A 275 17.46 -11.37 -16.94
CA LYS A 275 18.21 -11.56 -18.19
C LYS A 275 18.18 -10.22 -18.94
N PRO A 276 19.33 -9.71 -19.44
CA PRO A 276 19.33 -8.49 -20.23
C PRO A 276 18.38 -8.68 -21.41
N ALA A 277 17.41 -7.77 -21.53
CA ALA A 277 16.43 -7.85 -22.60
C ALA A 277 17.17 -7.90 -23.95
N SER A 278 16.82 -8.85 -24.81
CA SER A 278 17.38 -8.94 -26.15
C SER A 278 16.79 -7.82 -27.02
N GLY A 279 17.29 -6.58 -26.88
CA GLY A 279 16.77 -5.46 -27.65
C GLY A 279 17.23 -4.07 -27.21
N LYS A 280 16.71 -3.03 -27.88
CA LYS A 280 16.93 -1.62 -27.52
C LYS A 280 16.04 -1.25 -26.32
N SER A 281 16.54 -1.39 -25.10
CA SER A 281 15.83 -0.97 -23.90
C SER A 281 15.92 0.54 -23.67
N SER A 282 14.78 1.17 -23.30
CA SER A 282 14.66 2.61 -23.05
C SER A 282 14.02 2.89 -21.69
N VAL A 283 14.36 4.03 -21.09
CA VAL A 283 13.70 4.56 -19.88
C VAL A 283 12.19 4.71 -20.09
N LEU A 284 11.77 4.99 -21.32
CA LEU A 284 10.35 5.13 -21.68
C LEU A 284 9.56 3.81 -21.52
N ASP A 285 10.22 2.65 -21.60
CA ASP A 285 9.57 1.36 -21.40
C ASP A 285 9.09 1.15 -19.97
N LEU A 286 9.67 1.91 -19.05
CA LEU A 286 9.29 1.92 -17.66
C LEU A 286 8.28 3.05 -17.38
N LEU A 287 8.56 4.26 -17.87
CA LEU A 287 7.74 5.44 -17.56
C LEU A 287 6.36 5.43 -18.24
N ILE A 288 6.26 4.95 -19.49
CA ILE A 288 4.99 5.00 -20.24
C ILE A 288 3.92 4.12 -19.57
N PRO A 289 4.16 2.83 -19.26
CA PRO A 289 3.19 2.00 -18.53
C PRO A 289 2.72 2.61 -17.21
N VAL A 290 3.65 3.18 -16.43
CA VAL A 290 3.35 3.84 -15.15
C VAL A 290 2.46 5.06 -15.34
N VAL A 291 2.79 5.94 -16.28
CA VAL A 291 1.98 7.14 -16.56
C VAL A 291 0.59 6.77 -17.06
N VAL A 292 0.49 5.76 -17.93
CA VAL A 292 -0.81 5.28 -18.43
C VAL A 292 -1.64 4.70 -17.28
N LEU A 293 -1.04 3.87 -16.43
CA LEU A 293 -1.73 3.36 -15.25
C LEU A 293 -2.23 4.50 -14.34
N ILE A 294 -1.39 5.51 -14.07
CA ILE A 294 -1.76 6.67 -13.26
C ILE A 294 -3.02 7.35 -13.83
N ILE A 295 -2.99 7.67 -15.12
CA ILE A 295 -4.10 8.35 -15.80
C ILE A 295 -5.36 7.48 -15.78
N VAL A 296 -5.23 6.20 -16.10
CA VAL A 296 -6.35 5.26 -16.20
C VAL A 296 -6.97 4.97 -14.83
N CYS A 297 -6.16 4.86 -13.76
CA CYS A 297 -6.67 4.70 -12.39
C CYS A 297 -7.44 5.95 -11.92
N ILE A 298 -6.96 7.16 -12.25
CA ILE A 298 -7.71 8.40 -11.94
C ILE A 298 -9.05 8.41 -12.67
N ILE A 299 -9.06 8.06 -13.96
CA ILE A 299 -10.30 7.96 -14.74
C ILE A 299 -11.23 6.89 -14.15
N ALA A 300 -10.70 5.73 -13.74
CA ALA A 300 -11.49 4.65 -13.15
C ALA A 300 -12.07 5.02 -11.78
N LEU A 301 -11.35 5.78 -10.95
CA LEU A 301 -11.86 6.31 -9.67
C LEU A 301 -13.03 7.26 -9.92
N VAL A 302 -12.85 8.22 -10.83
CA VAL A 302 -13.90 9.19 -11.19
C VAL A 302 -15.10 8.50 -11.86
N PHE A 303 -14.86 7.46 -12.65
CA PHE A 303 -15.91 6.63 -13.24
C PHE A 303 -16.68 5.85 -12.17
N SER A 304 -15.98 5.24 -11.21
CA SER A 304 -16.57 4.47 -10.11
C SER A 304 -17.55 5.31 -9.28
N GLY A 305 -17.23 6.58 -9.04
CA GLY A 305 -18.11 7.48 -8.30
C GLY A 305 -19.15 8.23 -9.13
N GLY A 306 -19.41 7.83 -10.38
CA GLY A 306 -20.60 8.27 -11.12
C GLY A 306 -20.44 9.49 -12.04
N TYR A 307 -19.21 9.97 -12.27
CA TYR A 307 -18.96 11.18 -13.09
C TYR A 307 -19.58 11.13 -14.50
N PHE A 308 -19.62 9.94 -15.10
CA PHE A 308 -20.08 9.73 -16.47
C PHE A 308 -21.53 9.25 -16.58
N THR A 309 -22.24 9.09 -15.46
CA THR A 309 -23.62 8.55 -15.44
C THR A 309 -24.64 9.69 -15.40
N PRO A 310 -25.37 9.95 -16.52
CA PRO A 310 -26.37 11.02 -16.52
C PRO A 310 -27.51 10.73 -15.54
N GLY A 311 -27.81 11.68 -14.66
CA GLY A 311 -28.88 11.57 -13.66
C GLY A 311 -28.41 11.26 -12.24
N GLU A 312 -27.11 10.99 -12.03
CA GLU A 312 -26.51 10.92 -10.71
C GLU A 312 -26.04 12.31 -10.24
N GLU A 313 -25.97 12.51 -8.93
CA GLU A 313 -25.49 13.77 -8.32
C GLU A 313 -24.06 14.11 -8.74
N ALA A 314 -23.24 13.07 -8.96
CA ALA A 314 -21.86 13.18 -9.37
C ALA A 314 -21.64 13.52 -10.86
N TYR A 315 -22.70 13.59 -11.67
CA TYR A 315 -22.58 13.77 -13.12
C TYR A 315 -21.86 15.07 -13.48
N GLN A 316 -20.72 14.96 -14.17
CA GLN A 316 -19.82 16.07 -14.51
C GLN A 316 -19.21 16.84 -13.32
N ASP A 317 -19.40 16.37 -12.08
CA ASP A 317 -18.77 16.95 -10.90
C ASP A 317 -17.61 16.06 -10.43
N PHE A 318 -16.38 16.53 -10.63
CA PHE A 318 -15.18 15.78 -10.27
C PHE A 318 -15.06 15.54 -8.76
N VAL A 319 -15.43 16.53 -7.94
CA VAL A 319 -15.23 16.45 -6.49
C VAL A 319 -16.24 15.46 -5.89
N VAL A 320 -17.50 15.57 -6.30
CA VAL A 320 -18.55 14.63 -5.84
C VAL A 320 -18.26 13.22 -6.34
N ALA A 321 -17.89 13.06 -7.62
CA ALA A 321 -17.53 11.75 -8.16
C ALA A 321 -16.33 11.13 -7.45
N PHE A 322 -15.29 11.91 -7.17
CA PHE A 322 -14.14 11.39 -6.46
C PHE A 322 -14.46 11.03 -4.99
N SER A 323 -15.35 11.78 -4.34
CA SER A 323 -15.78 11.52 -2.97
C SER A 323 -16.60 10.24 -2.86
N ASN A 324 -17.38 9.93 -3.90
CA ASN A 324 -18.21 8.72 -4.00
C ASN A 324 -17.45 7.52 -4.57
N ALA A 325 -16.16 7.66 -4.89
CA ALA A 325 -15.40 6.62 -5.57
C ALA A 325 -15.08 5.44 -4.64
N GLU A 326 -15.37 4.22 -5.11
CA GLU A 326 -14.86 3.01 -4.46
C GLU A 326 -13.46 2.66 -5.00
N ALA A 327 -12.44 2.77 -4.13
CA ALA A 327 -11.05 2.60 -4.54
C ALA A 327 -10.74 1.18 -5.06
N GLY A 328 -11.23 0.14 -4.39
CA GLY A 328 -10.91 -1.25 -4.73
C GLY A 328 -11.26 -1.63 -6.18
N PRO A 329 -12.54 -1.56 -6.58
CA PRO A 329 -12.94 -1.93 -7.94
C PRO A 329 -12.40 -0.95 -9.00
N ALA A 330 -12.29 0.34 -8.67
CA ALA A 330 -11.73 1.35 -9.55
C ALA A 330 -10.27 1.07 -9.90
N LEU A 331 -9.43 0.77 -8.89
CA LEU A 331 -8.03 0.43 -9.09
C LEU A 331 -7.89 -0.88 -9.86
N ALA A 332 -8.75 -1.88 -9.59
CA ALA A 332 -8.76 -3.14 -10.35
C ALA A 332 -9.04 -2.91 -11.85
N LEU A 333 -10.08 -2.13 -12.16
CA LEU A 333 -10.43 -1.76 -13.53
C LEU A 333 -9.29 -0.98 -14.20
N GLY A 334 -8.75 0.02 -13.49
CA GLY A 334 -7.69 0.85 -14.01
C GLY A 334 -6.40 0.08 -14.28
N GLY A 335 -6.04 -0.82 -13.36
CA GLY A 335 -4.95 -1.78 -13.49
C GLY A 335 -5.12 -2.69 -14.70
N MET A 336 -6.30 -3.27 -14.89
CA MET A 336 -6.58 -4.16 -16.02
C MET A 336 -6.42 -3.47 -17.37
N ILE A 337 -6.96 -2.26 -17.52
CA ILE A 337 -6.83 -1.46 -18.75
C ILE A 337 -5.36 -1.11 -19.00
N ALA A 338 -4.63 -0.70 -17.96
CA ALA A 338 -3.22 -0.38 -18.06
C ALA A 338 -2.34 -1.59 -18.39
N LEU A 339 -2.68 -2.77 -17.87
CA LEU A 339 -2.00 -4.03 -18.21
C LEU A 339 -2.19 -4.37 -19.69
N VAL A 340 -3.42 -4.27 -20.21
CA VAL A 340 -3.70 -4.51 -21.63
C VAL A 340 -2.91 -3.53 -22.49
N PHE A 341 -2.90 -2.24 -22.14
CA PHE A 341 -2.08 -1.25 -22.82
C PHE A 341 -0.59 -1.63 -22.79
N THR A 342 -0.08 -2.01 -21.62
CA THR A 342 1.34 -2.37 -21.42
C THR A 342 1.73 -3.57 -22.27
N PHE A 343 0.86 -4.58 -22.33
CA PHE A 343 1.05 -5.74 -23.18
C PHE A 343 1.11 -5.36 -24.66
N ILE A 344 0.15 -4.54 -25.14
CA ILE A 344 0.13 -4.04 -26.53
C ILE A 344 1.39 -3.21 -26.83
N TYR A 345 1.78 -2.34 -25.92
CA TYR A 345 2.97 -1.49 -26.05
C TYR A 345 4.24 -2.33 -26.23
N PHE A 346 4.46 -3.33 -25.36
CA PHE A 346 5.62 -4.21 -25.47
C PHE A 346 5.57 -5.17 -26.66
N TRP A 347 4.36 -5.57 -27.08
CA TRP A 347 4.16 -6.36 -28.29
C TRP A 347 4.55 -5.58 -29.55
N ILE A 348 4.09 -4.32 -29.68
CA ILE A 348 4.47 -3.44 -30.81
C ILE A 348 5.97 -3.15 -30.81
N ARG A 349 6.58 -3.02 -29.62
CA ARG A 349 8.04 -2.85 -29.46
C ARG A 349 8.86 -4.08 -29.85
N GLY A 350 8.22 -5.24 -30.06
CA GLY A 350 8.89 -6.49 -30.36
C GLY A 350 9.66 -7.08 -29.15
N ALA A 351 9.33 -6.65 -27.93
CA ALA A 351 9.96 -7.17 -26.71
C ALA A 351 9.47 -8.58 -26.36
N PHE A 352 8.27 -8.96 -26.84
CA PHE A 352 7.71 -10.29 -26.72
C PHE A 352 7.22 -10.78 -28.09
N THR A 353 7.65 -11.97 -28.49
CA THR A 353 7.08 -12.73 -29.60
C THR A 353 6.28 -13.88 -29.01
N PHE A 354 5.10 -14.17 -29.57
CA PHE A 354 4.25 -15.31 -29.16
C PHE A 354 4.89 -16.69 -29.49
N GLU A 355 6.19 -16.75 -29.80
CA GLU A 355 6.86 -18.00 -30.14
C GLU A 355 7.25 -18.77 -28.89
N LYS A 356 6.42 -19.79 -28.60
CA LYS A 356 6.62 -20.97 -27.75
C LYS A 356 6.94 -20.72 -26.28
N SER A 357 5.86 -20.65 -25.48
CA SER A 357 5.86 -21.17 -24.12
C SER A 357 6.10 -22.67 -24.08
#